data_AF-A0A1B1S9P4-F1
#
_entry.id   AF-A0A1B1S9P4-F1
#
_cell.length_a   1.000
_cell.length_b   1.000
_cell.length_c   1.000
_cell.angle_alpha   90.00
_cell.angle_beta   90.00
_cell.angle_gamma   90.00
#
_symmetry.space_group_name_H-M   'P 1'
#
loop_
_entity.id
_entity.type
_entity.pdbx_description
1 polymer ?
#
loop_
_entity_poly.entity_id
_entity_poly.type
_entity_poly.pdbx_seq_one_letter_code
_entity_poly.pdbx_strand_id
1 'polypeptide(L)'
;MKVLKYTFYALVLAVLASCRVSPDKNIKETIIEQSSIANEEVSDESTENISLINTVYEKFVFAIDSQSDEKPEKYFSDNALKKLQEDYEFDCEDGSCYAFYALRTEMQDSNPDTDGSSKICDIELGRDGWYIVSYSDMGWTGKTRIKITNGKIDDYQRI
;
A
#
# COMPACT_ATOMS: atom_id res chain seq x y z
N MET A 1 36.53 20.53 42.91
CA MET A 1 36.68 20.73 41.45
C MET A 1 37.61 19.66 40.90
N LYS A 2 37.10 18.72 40.10
CA LYS A 2 37.90 17.63 39.52
C LYS A 2 38.39 18.01 38.13
N VAL A 3 39.65 17.73 37.89
CA VAL A 3 40.41 17.91 36.66
C VAL A 3 40.26 16.66 35.80
N LEU A 4 40.09 16.79 34.47
CA LEU A 4 40.91 16.07 33.49
C LEU A 4 40.59 16.52 32.05
N LYS A 5 41.65 16.91 31.33
CA LYS A 5 41.70 17.07 29.88
C LYS A 5 41.95 15.71 29.25
N TYR A 6 41.31 15.39 28.12
CA TYR A 6 41.88 14.49 27.12
C TYR A 6 41.44 14.89 25.71
N THR A 7 42.43 15.12 24.88
CA THR A 7 42.42 15.31 23.43
C THR A 7 42.32 13.97 22.70
N PHE A 8 41.58 13.90 21.60
CA PHE A 8 41.86 12.96 20.51
C PHE A 8 41.48 13.58 19.16
N TYR A 9 42.42 13.51 18.21
CA TYR A 9 42.28 13.92 16.81
C TYR A 9 42.34 12.66 15.91
N ALA A 10 41.81 12.82 14.69
CA ALA A 10 41.87 11.94 13.51
C ALA A 10 40.81 10.81 13.47
N LEU A 11 40.18 10.47 12.34
CA LEU A 11 40.42 10.77 10.93
C LEU A 11 39.10 10.55 10.15
N VAL A 12 38.83 11.37 9.14
CA VAL A 12 37.70 11.24 8.20
C VAL A 12 38.00 10.15 7.17
N LEU A 13 37.05 9.24 6.93
CA LEU A 13 36.89 8.59 5.63
C LEU A 13 35.39 8.56 5.27
N ALA A 14 35.08 9.29 4.20
CA ALA A 14 33.79 9.30 3.54
C ALA A 14 33.68 8.12 2.56
N VAL A 15 32.52 7.45 2.54
CA VAL A 15 32.03 6.78 1.34
C VAL A 15 30.58 7.20 1.15
N LEU A 16 30.39 8.24 0.33
CA LEU A 16 29.11 8.60 -0.25
C LEU A 16 28.86 7.66 -1.44
N ALA A 17 27.91 6.74 -1.32
CA ALA A 17 27.27 6.12 -2.48
C ALA A 17 26.02 6.93 -2.83
N SER A 18 26.24 8.18 -3.23
CA SER A 18 25.21 9.00 -3.87
C SER A 18 25.10 8.54 -5.32
N CYS A 19 23.94 8.04 -5.74
CA CYS A 19 23.61 7.89 -7.15
C CYS A 19 23.66 9.28 -7.80
N ARG A 20 24.79 9.57 -8.45
CA ARG A 20 25.00 10.74 -9.31
C ARG A 20 24.10 10.61 -10.54
N VAL A 21 23.21 11.58 -10.71
CA VAL A 21 22.63 11.95 -12.00
C VAL A 21 23.45 13.10 -12.59
N SER A 22 23.89 12.97 -13.84
CA SER A 22 24.00 14.00 -14.92
C SER A 22 25.09 13.64 -15.95
N PRO A 23 25.13 14.24 -17.16
CA PRO A 23 24.14 14.32 -18.24
C PRO A 23 24.73 13.85 -19.62
N ASP A 24 23.86 13.77 -20.62
CA ASP A 24 24.04 13.53 -22.07
C ASP A 24 25.44 13.43 -22.71
N LYS A 25 25.66 12.34 -23.49
CA LYS A 25 26.15 12.40 -24.88
C LYS A 25 26.02 11.06 -25.63
N ASN A 26 25.34 11.14 -26.78
CA ASN A 26 25.32 10.23 -27.94
C ASN A 26 26.49 9.22 -28.07
N ILE A 27 26.19 7.94 -28.38
CA ILE A 27 26.66 7.16 -29.55
C ILE A 27 26.28 5.66 -29.42
N LYS A 28 25.47 5.21 -30.40
CA LYS A 28 25.37 3.89 -31.08
C LYS A 28 25.24 2.57 -30.31
N GLU A 29 24.11 1.93 -30.58
CA GLU A 29 23.84 0.50 -30.84
C GLU A 29 24.85 -0.54 -30.33
N THR A 30 24.38 -1.42 -29.47
CA THR A 30 24.52 -2.87 -29.67
C THR A 30 23.29 -3.56 -29.12
N ILE A 31 22.55 -4.18 -30.04
CA ILE A 31 21.46 -5.12 -29.80
C ILE A 31 22.03 -6.33 -29.05
N ILE A 32 21.47 -6.66 -27.88
CA ILE A 32 21.37 -8.04 -27.41
C ILE A 32 19.92 -8.26 -26.99
N GLU A 33 19.32 -9.21 -27.69
CA GLU A 33 17.92 -9.61 -27.69
C GLU A 33 17.62 -10.58 -26.54
N GLN A 34 16.44 -10.40 -25.95
CA GLN A 34 15.58 -11.35 -25.23
C GLN A 34 16.12 -12.25 -24.11
N SER A 35 15.57 -12.03 -22.91
CA SER A 35 14.86 -13.11 -22.22
C SER A 35 13.52 -12.56 -21.72
N SER A 36 12.47 -13.12 -22.29
CA SER A 36 11.05 -12.82 -22.12
C SER A 36 10.60 -12.79 -20.65
N ILE A 37 10.15 -11.64 -20.18
CA ILE A 37 9.09 -11.59 -19.18
C ILE A 37 7.80 -11.51 -19.99
N ALA A 38 6.96 -12.52 -19.85
CA ALA A 38 5.66 -12.58 -20.47
C ALA A 38 4.91 -11.28 -20.19
N ASN A 39 4.57 -10.53 -21.23
CA ASN A 39 3.41 -9.66 -21.16
C ASN A 39 2.22 -10.59 -20.95
N GLU A 40 1.87 -10.85 -19.69
CA GLU A 40 0.53 -11.30 -19.38
C GLU A 40 -0.40 -10.22 -19.94
N GLU A 41 -1.19 -10.62 -20.93
CA GLU A 41 -2.26 -9.82 -21.47
C GLU A 41 -3.21 -9.56 -20.29
N VAL A 42 -3.11 -8.36 -19.71
CA VAL A 42 -3.96 -7.91 -18.61
C VAL A 42 -5.39 -8.01 -19.11
N SER A 43 -6.16 -8.96 -18.57
CA SER A 43 -7.54 -9.16 -18.97
C SER A 43 -8.41 -7.97 -18.56
N ASP A 44 -9.48 -7.70 -19.30
CA ASP A 44 -10.45 -6.65 -18.94
C ASP A 44 -10.97 -6.84 -17.50
N GLU A 45 -11.24 -8.08 -17.10
CA GLU A 45 -11.65 -8.44 -15.73
C GLU A 45 -10.60 -8.03 -14.68
N SER A 46 -9.32 -8.25 -14.96
CA SER A 46 -8.25 -7.84 -14.03
C SER A 46 -8.14 -6.31 -13.91
N THR A 47 -8.42 -5.57 -14.99
CA THR A 47 -8.46 -4.11 -14.98
C THR A 47 -9.64 -3.57 -14.17
N GLU A 48 -10.82 -4.16 -14.33
CA GLU A 48 -12.02 -3.82 -13.53
C GLU A 48 -11.78 -4.08 -12.05
N ASN A 49 -11.18 -5.22 -11.70
CA ASN A 49 -10.85 -5.59 -10.33
C ASN A 49 -9.81 -4.66 -9.70
N ILE A 50 -8.78 -4.25 -10.45
CA ILE A 50 -7.81 -3.24 -10.01
C ILE A 50 -8.51 -1.89 -9.78
N SER A 51 -9.42 -1.49 -10.67
CA SER A 51 -10.21 -0.26 -10.51
C SER A 51 -11.10 -0.32 -9.26
N LEU A 52 -11.72 -1.47 -8.98
CA LEU A 52 -12.50 -1.70 -7.77
C LEU A 52 -11.65 -1.51 -6.51
N ILE A 53 -10.46 -2.13 -6.45
CA ILE A 53 -9.55 -2.01 -5.31
C ILE A 53 -9.16 -0.55 -5.08
N ASN A 54 -8.76 0.16 -6.13
CA ASN A 54 -8.41 1.59 -6.01
C ASN A 54 -9.57 2.42 -5.45
N THR A 55 -10.78 2.20 -5.98
CA THR A 55 -11.99 2.91 -5.54
C THR A 55 -12.30 2.65 -4.08
N VAL A 56 -12.16 1.39 -3.64
CA VAL A 56 -12.39 1.02 -2.23
C VAL A 56 -11.38 1.68 -1.31
N TYR A 57 -10.10 1.68 -1.68
CA TYR A 57 -9.07 2.30 -0.85
C TYR A 57 -9.26 3.81 -0.73
N GLU A 58 -9.61 4.46 -1.83
CA GLU A 58 -9.90 5.90 -1.85
C GLU A 58 -11.12 6.26 -1.01
N LYS A 59 -12.24 5.56 -1.19
CA LYS A 59 -13.52 5.93 -0.59
C LYS A 59 -13.70 5.46 0.85
N PHE A 60 -13.08 4.36 1.25
CA PHE A 60 -13.33 3.74 2.55
C PHE A 60 -12.08 3.59 3.40
N VAL A 61 -10.98 3.09 2.84
CA VAL A 61 -9.80 2.70 3.63
C VAL A 61 -8.98 3.92 4.06
N PHE A 62 -8.71 4.85 3.14
CA PHE A 62 -7.92 6.07 3.39
C PHE A 62 -8.76 7.32 3.61
N ALA A 63 -10.07 7.20 3.68
CA ALA A 63 -11.02 8.29 3.90
C ALA A 63 -11.13 8.65 5.40
N ILE A 64 -10.00 9.01 6.04
CA ILE A 64 -9.88 9.14 7.51
C ILE A 64 -10.76 10.29 8.07
N ASP A 65 -10.95 11.36 7.29
CA ASP A 65 -11.67 12.56 7.72
C ASP A 65 -12.98 12.81 6.93
N SER A 66 -13.36 11.88 6.06
CA SER A 66 -14.54 12.03 5.22
C SER A 66 -15.41 10.80 5.32
N GLN A 67 -16.65 10.97 5.74
CA GLN A 67 -17.65 9.93 5.54
C GLN A 67 -17.92 9.82 4.04
N SER A 68 -17.71 8.64 3.49
CA SER A 68 -18.16 8.34 2.13
C SER A 68 -19.68 8.22 2.15
N ASP A 69 -20.37 9.02 1.33
CA ASP A 69 -21.81 8.87 1.07
C ASP A 69 -22.16 7.56 0.34
N GLU A 70 -21.14 6.81 -0.10
CA GLU A 70 -21.34 5.56 -0.81
C GLU A 70 -21.57 4.37 0.12
N LYS A 71 -22.52 3.54 -0.30
CA LYS A 71 -22.91 2.32 0.42
C LYS A 71 -21.87 1.21 0.17
N PRO A 72 -21.26 0.63 1.22
CA PRO A 72 -20.20 -0.36 1.05
C PRO A 72 -20.72 -1.66 0.40
N GLU A 73 -22.02 -1.96 0.48
CA GLU A 73 -22.67 -3.08 -0.22
C GLU A 73 -22.50 -3.04 -1.74
N LYS A 74 -22.17 -1.87 -2.31
CA LYS A 74 -21.83 -1.75 -3.74
C LYS A 74 -20.50 -2.41 -4.08
N TYR A 75 -19.54 -2.40 -3.17
CA TYR A 75 -18.15 -2.78 -3.42
C TYR A 75 -17.74 -4.09 -2.71
N PHE A 76 -18.40 -4.40 -1.60
CA PHE A 76 -18.11 -5.56 -0.77
C PHE A 76 -19.23 -6.59 -0.84
N SER A 77 -18.88 -7.87 -0.78
CA SER A 77 -19.83 -8.95 -0.58
C SER A 77 -20.34 -8.96 0.87
N ASP A 78 -21.47 -9.62 1.11
CA ASP A 78 -22.02 -9.79 2.47
C ASP A 78 -21.01 -10.48 3.41
N ASN A 79 -20.16 -11.37 2.87
CA ASN A 79 -19.11 -12.05 3.63
C ASN A 79 -18.04 -11.06 4.10
N ALA A 80 -17.53 -10.22 3.20
CA ALA A 80 -16.54 -9.22 3.56
C ALA A 80 -17.11 -8.17 4.52
N LEU A 81 -18.35 -7.74 4.31
CA LEU A 81 -19.04 -6.79 5.20
C LEU A 81 -19.22 -7.35 6.60
N LYS A 82 -19.66 -8.62 6.71
CA LYS A 82 -19.78 -9.28 8.01
C LYS A 82 -18.43 -9.33 8.73
N LYS A 83 -17.36 -9.70 8.03
CA LYS A 83 -16.01 -9.72 8.61
C LYS A 83 -15.55 -8.32 9.07
N LEU A 84 -15.82 -7.29 8.27
CA LEU A 84 -15.54 -5.90 8.67
C LEU A 84 -16.35 -5.44 9.89
N GLN A 85 -17.57 -5.94 10.08
CA GLN A 85 -18.37 -5.68 11.29
C GLN A 85 -17.78 -6.40 12.50
N GLU A 86 -17.32 -7.64 12.32
CA GLU A 86 -16.69 -8.44 13.38
C GLU A 86 -15.34 -7.84 13.83
N ASP A 87 -14.59 -7.25 12.90
CA ASP A 87 -13.32 -6.57 13.17
C ASP A 87 -13.51 -5.15 13.77
N TYR A 88 -14.75 -4.66 13.88
CA TYR A 88 -15.02 -3.33 14.43
C TYR A 88 -15.15 -3.36 15.96
N GLU A 89 -14.16 -2.79 16.65
CA GLU A 89 -14.03 -2.89 18.11
C GLU A 89 -14.72 -1.77 18.90
N PHE A 90 -15.36 -0.80 18.23
CA PHE A 90 -15.97 0.36 18.87
C PHE A 90 -17.50 0.27 18.89
N ASP A 91 -18.12 1.07 19.75
CA ASP A 91 -19.58 1.19 19.77
C ASP A 91 -20.08 1.87 18.48
N CYS A 92 -21.15 1.32 17.92
CA CYS A 92 -21.90 1.95 16.84
C CYS A 92 -23.07 2.72 17.41
N GLU A 93 -23.08 4.04 17.24
CA GLU A 93 -24.21 4.86 17.69
C GLU A 93 -25.48 4.56 16.88
N ASP A 94 -25.37 4.54 15.54
CA ASP A 94 -26.46 4.24 14.62
C ASP A 94 -25.97 3.42 13.41
N GLY A 95 -26.74 2.39 13.04
CA GLY A 95 -26.47 1.56 11.86
C GLY A 95 -25.32 0.56 12.03
N SER A 96 -24.82 0.06 10.90
CA SER A 96 -23.69 -0.88 10.86
C SER A 96 -22.37 -0.12 10.70
N CYS A 97 -21.40 -0.36 11.58
CA CYS A 97 -20.03 0.11 11.39
C CYS A 97 -19.17 -0.98 10.76
N TYR A 98 -18.14 -0.56 10.04
CA TYR A 98 -17.24 -1.43 9.32
C TYR A 98 -15.80 -0.99 9.61
N ALA A 99 -14.96 -1.93 10.03
CA ALA A 99 -13.55 -1.70 10.29
C ALA A 99 -12.74 -1.61 8.99
N PHE A 100 -12.97 -0.59 8.16
CA PHE A 100 -12.16 -0.42 6.93
C PHE A 100 -10.66 -0.25 7.23
N TYR A 101 -10.31 0.17 8.45
CA TYR A 101 -8.93 0.17 8.95
C TYR A 101 -8.30 -1.22 9.05
N ALA A 102 -9.08 -2.31 9.05
CA ALA A 102 -8.55 -3.67 9.03
C ALA A 102 -7.75 -3.96 7.75
N LEU A 103 -7.98 -3.20 6.67
CA LEU A 103 -7.21 -3.29 5.43
C LEU A 103 -5.90 -2.49 5.45
N ARG A 104 -5.64 -1.71 6.50
CA ARG A 104 -4.45 -0.87 6.70
C ARG A 104 -3.40 -1.55 7.58
N THR A 105 -2.30 -0.84 7.87
CA THR A 105 -1.41 -1.23 8.96
C THR A 105 -2.08 -0.97 10.31
N GLU A 106 -1.48 -1.49 11.39
CA GLU A 106 -1.95 -1.21 12.76
C GLU A 106 -1.31 0.07 13.34
N MET A 107 -0.50 0.78 12.55
CA MET A 107 0.18 1.98 12.99
C MET A 107 -0.83 3.12 13.18
N GLN A 108 -0.79 3.76 14.34
CA GLN A 108 -1.69 4.85 14.69
C GLN A 108 -1.12 6.22 14.28
N ASP A 109 0.20 6.38 14.39
CA ASP A 109 0.90 7.63 14.09
C ASP A 109 1.60 7.58 12.73
N SER A 110 1.72 8.74 12.08
CA SER A 110 2.49 8.88 10.85
C SER A 110 3.97 8.57 11.05
N ASN A 111 4.58 7.95 10.04
CA ASN A 111 6.01 7.68 10.04
C ASN A 111 6.79 9.02 9.98
N PRO A 112 7.60 9.34 11.02
CA PRO A 112 8.27 10.63 11.13
C PRO A 112 9.34 10.88 10.05
N ASP A 113 9.79 9.83 9.37
CA ASP A 113 10.83 9.91 8.34
C ASP A 113 10.25 10.10 6.91
N THR A 114 8.94 10.31 6.80
CA THR A 114 8.22 10.38 5.52
C THR A 114 7.25 11.56 5.46
N ASP A 115 6.55 11.71 4.33
CA ASP A 115 5.50 12.73 4.16
C ASP A 115 4.17 12.38 4.83
N GLY A 116 4.07 11.20 5.47
CA GLY A 116 2.84 10.75 6.14
C GLY A 116 1.69 10.43 5.18
N SER A 117 1.95 10.24 3.88
CA SER A 117 0.89 9.96 2.90
C SER A 117 0.40 8.52 2.95
N SER A 118 -0.93 8.35 2.81
CA SER A 118 -1.57 7.06 2.57
C SER A 118 -1.92 6.90 1.10
N LYS A 119 -1.45 5.83 0.46
CA LYS A 119 -1.71 5.53 -0.96
C LYS A 119 -1.41 4.08 -1.29
N ILE A 120 -2.10 3.55 -2.31
CA ILE A 120 -1.67 2.30 -2.94
C ILE A 120 -0.36 2.56 -3.69
N CYS A 121 0.58 1.64 -3.55
CA CYS A 121 1.86 1.64 -4.25
C CYS A 121 1.87 0.65 -5.42
N ASP A 122 1.26 -0.52 -5.23
CA ASP A 122 1.19 -1.57 -6.26
C ASP A 122 0.02 -2.54 -6.00
N ILE A 123 -0.48 -3.18 -7.05
CA ILE A 123 -1.49 -4.23 -6.99
C ILE A 123 -1.04 -5.39 -7.87
N GLU A 124 -0.66 -6.50 -7.25
CA GLU A 124 -0.22 -7.71 -7.94
C GLU A 124 -1.36 -8.73 -8.01
N LEU A 125 -1.56 -9.34 -9.18
CA LEU A 125 -2.49 -10.47 -9.30
C LEU A 125 -1.87 -11.72 -8.65
N GLY A 126 -2.56 -12.26 -7.66
CA GLY A 126 -2.26 -13.55 -7.06
C GLY A 126 -3.01 -14.70 -7.73
N ARG A 127 -3.04 -15.85 -7.07
CA ARG A 127 -3.82 -17.02 -7.53
C ARG A 127 -5.23 -17.02 -6.95
N ASP A 128 -6.15 -17.68 -7.64
CA ASP A 128 -7.50 -17.99 -7.15
C ASP A 128 -8.34 -16.76 -6.77
N GLY A 129 -8.25 -15.69 -7.57
CA GLY A 129 -9.02 -14.45 -7.39
C GLY A 129 -8.47 -13.53 -6.28
N TRP A 130 -7.28 -13.83 -5.75
CA TRP A 130 -6.60 -12.96 -4.80
C TRP A 130 -5.71 -11.93 -5.48
N TYR A 131 -5.64 -10.75 -4.89
CA TYR A 131 -4.73 -9.66 -5.24
C TYR A 131 -3.88 -9.34 -4.01
N ILE A 132 -2.63 -8.93 -4.22
CA ILE A 132 -1.77 -8.38 -3.17
C ILE A 132 -1.72 -6.88 -3.38
N VAL A 133 -2.28 -6.12 -2.44
CA VAL A 133 -2.22 -4.66 -2.44
C VAL A 133 -1.08 -4.23 -1.55
N SER A 134 -0.07 -3.61 -2.14
CA SER A 134 1.02 -2.95 -1.41
C SER A 134 0.69 -1.47 -1.29
N TYR A 135 0.82 -0.91 -0.10
CA TYR A 135 0.45 0.48 0.17
C TYR A 135 1.40 1.16 1.16
N SER A 136 1.39 2.49 1.11
CA SER A 136 1.83 3.36 2.20
C SER A 136 0.61 3.70 3.04
N ASP A 137 0.73 3.58 4.35
CA ASP A 137 -0.29 3.94 5.33
C ASP A 137 0.32 4.92 6.31
N MET A 138 0.03 6.20 6.12
CA MET A 138 0.66 7.30 6.85
C MET A 138 2.20 7.22 6.81
N GLY A 139 2.77 6.78 5.67
CA GLY A 139 4.20 6.58 5.49
C GLY A 139 4.76 5.23 5.94
N TRP A 140 3.94 4.36 6.53
CA TRP A 140 4.32 2.99 6.85
C TRP A 140 4.02 2.06 5.68
N THR A 141 4.96 1.19 5.32
CA THR A 141 4.69 0.18 4.29
C THR A 141 3.79 -0.91 4.85
N GLY A 142 2.71 -1.22 4.14
CA GLY A 142 1.79 -2.30 4.47
C GLY A 142 1.44 -3.14 3.24
N LYS A 143 0.96 -4.35 3.50
CA LYS A 143 0.42 -5.24 2.48
C LYS A 143 -0.83 -5.93 2.98
N THR A 144 -1.82 -6.01 2.11
CA THR A 144 -3.08 -6.71 2.36
C THR A 144 -3.45 -7.53 1.13
N ARG A 145 -3.76 -8.81 1.34
CA ARG A 145 -4.37 -9.65 0.32
C ARG A 145 -5.86 -9.37 0.26
N ILE A 146 -6.41 -9.28 -0.94
CA ILE A 146 -7.84 -9.03 -1.19
C ILE A 146 -8.36 -10.06 -2.17
N LYS A 147 -9.44 -10.75 -1.80
CA LYS A 147 -10.12 -11.68 -2.70
C LYS A 147 -11.26 -10.97 -3.38
N ILE A 148 -11.35 -11.12 -4.70
CA ILE A 148 -12.49 -10.63 -5.48
C ILE A 148 -13.29 -11.83 -5.98
N THR A 149 -14.60 -11.78 -5.76
CA THR A 149 -15.57 -12.76 -6.25
C THR A 149 -16.76 -11.99 -6.83
N ASN A 150 -17.17 -12.31 -8.06
CA ASN A 150 -18.32 -11.68 -8.72
C ASN A 150 -18.25 -10.13 -8.73
N GLY A 151 -17.06 -9.56 -9.00
CA GLY A 151 -16.86 -8.11 -9.08
C GLY A 151 -16.97 -7.36 -7.75
N LYS A 152 -16.84 -8.05 -6.61
CA LYS A 152 -16.83 -7.46 -5.26
C LYS A 152 -15.69 -7.99 -4.42
N ILE A 153 -15.23 -7.19 -3.47
CA ILE A 153 -14.31 -7.66 -2.42
C ILE A 153 -15.07 -8.65 -1.53
N ASP A 154 -14.55 -9.86 -1.45
CA ASP A 154 -15.19 -11.00 -0.79
C ASP A 154 -14.47 -11.43 0.49
N ASP A 155 -13.15 -11.22 0.55
CA ASP A 155 -12.34 -11.49 1.73
C ASP A 155 -11.05 -10.65 1.70
N TYR A 156 -10.38 -10.53 2.85
CA TYR A 156 -9.11 -9.82 2.98
C TYR A 156 -8.22 -10.43 4.07
N GLN A 157 -6.90 -10.28 3.94
CA GLN A 157 -5.94 -10.73 4.92
C GLN A 157 -4.71 -9.84 4.91
N ARG A 158 -4.42 -9.17 6.04
CA ARG A 158 -3.15 -8.47 6.23
C ARG A 158 -1.99 -9.47 6.23
N ILE A 159 -0.86 -9.15 5.60
CA ILE A 159 0.33 -10.02 5.48
C ILE A 159 1.62 -9.33 5.91
#